data_AF-A0A0D7CQ45-F1
#
_entry.id   AF-A0A0D7CQ45-F1
#
_cell.length_a   1.000
_cell.length_b   1.000
_cell.length_c   1.000
_cell.angle_alpha   90.00
_cell.angle_beta   90.00
_cell.angle_gamma   90.00
#
_symmetry.space_group_name_H-M   'P 1'
#
loop_
_entity.id
_entity.type
_entity.pdbx_description
1 polymer ?
#
loop_
_entity_poly.entity_id
_entity_poly.type
_entity_poly.pdbx_seq_one_letter_code
_entity_poly.pdbx_strand_id
1 'polypeptide(L)'
;MRAAATGAFVLALTGLAPYASEAAEAPVAPQAPTRAGLAAAHDAATAPATLDTLARFFAAEPGAARESGAARRPGGAAPKGAPHIEGAAVPVYVLSPDFVRGRAGAPVARLEFLASKAVAADGRTASVWTVRRGAAWKVVNIAGGDDETRYAKAVGAGTVFHEPQIDAWYVQRGERIEPLDAHARKAVGTRGTTLAAYRERVTKAYGDKLPGSAYDKRGEAGGYGPGSAAPKDAPAPAAPGKEAAVAEAPGGDSIPVTAASAVAGAAALLALGLCGTAAIRRRRSG
;
A
#
# COMPACT_ATOMS: atom_id res chain seq x y z
N MET A 1 8.27 56.72 -78.55
CA MET A 1 9.18 56.90 -77.39
C MET A 1 8.36 57.04 -76.11
N ARG A 2 8.87 56.54 -74.98
CA ARG A 2 8.31 56.42 -73.60
C ARG A 2 7.95 54.97 -73.24
N ALA A 3 8.92 54.15 -72.82
CA ALA A 3 9.54 54.02 -71.49
C ALA A 3 8.70 53.16 -70.52
N ALA A 4 9.10 51.90 -70.37
CA ALA A 4 8.60 50.96 -69.37
C ALA A 4 9.33 51.18 -68.04
N ALA A 5 8.60 51.16 -66.92
CA ALA A 5 9.17 51.19 -65.58
C ALA A 5 8.79 49.90 -64.84
N THR A 6 9.80 49.06 -64.63
CA THR A 6 9.77 47.82 -63.84
C THR A 6 10.03 48.17 -62.38
N GLY A 7 9.09 47.90 -61.49
CA GLY A 7 9.27 48.05 -60.04
C GLY A 7 9.40 46.68 -59.37
N ALA A 8 10.59 46.36 -58.85
CA ALA A 8 10.86 45.15 -58.08
C ALA A 8 10.49 45.38 -56.60
N PHE A 9 9.60 44.54 -56.04
CA PHE A 9 9.28 44.50 -54.62
C PHE A 9 10.10 43.40 -53.95
N VAL A 10 11.08 43.78 -53.12
CA VAL A 10 11.82 42.86 -52.25
C VAL A 10 11.06 42.78 -50.92
N LEU A 11 10.39 41.67 -50.66
CA LEU A 11 9.78 41.35 -49.37
C LEU A 11 10.82 40.61 -48.52
N ALA A 12 11.37 41.31 -47.52
CA ALA A 12 12.21 40.72 -46.49
C ALA A 12 11.33 39.88 -45.53
N LEU A 13 11.43 38.56 -45.62
CA LEU A 13 10.86 37.63 -44.65
C LEU A 13 11.76 37.58 -43.41
N THR A 14 11.31 38.20 -42.33
CA THR A 14 11.90 38.06 -40.99
C THR A 14 11.65 36.65 -40.46
N GLY A 15 12.72 36.00 -40.00
CA GLY A 15 12.73 34.61 -39.54
C GLY A 15 11.88 34.41 -38.29
N LEU A 16 10.86 33.55 -38.40
CA LEU A 16 10.22 32.89 -37.28
C LEU A 16 11.19 31.84 -36.72
N ALA A 17 11.84 32.15 -35.60
CA ALA A 17 12.56 31.16 -34.81
C ALA A 17 11.55 30.10 -34.33
N PRO A 18 11.81 28.79 -34.55
CA PRO A 18 10.96 27.75 -33.98
C PRO A 18 11.14 27.78 -32.46
N TYR A 19 10.10 28.16 -31.74
CA TYR A 19 9.97 27.81 -30.32
C TYR A 19 9.91 26.29 -30.28
N ALA A 20 11.04 25.65 -29.96
CA ALA A 20 11.04 24.27 -29.53
C ALA A 20 10.22 24.21 -28.25
N SER A 21 8.96 23.82 -28.37
CA SER A 21 8.17 23.39 -27.22
C SER A 21 8.90 22.17 -26.67
N GLU A 22 9.63 22.33 -25.59
CA GLU A 22 10.13 21.23 -24.77
C GLU A 22 8.90 20.40 -24.39
N ALA A 23 8.69 19.29 -25.09
CA ALA A 23 7.65 18.36 -24.72
C ALA A 23 8.06 17.80 -23.35
N ALA A 24 7.35 18.23 -22.31
CA ALA A 24 7.55 17.69 -20.97
C ALA A 24 7.48 16.17 -21.04
N GLU A 25 8.57 15.51 -20.63
CA GLU A 25 8.64 14.06 -20.65
C GLU A 25 7.50 13.48 -19.80
N ALA A 26 6.72 12.58 -20.39
CA ALA A 26 5.57 12.01 -19.71
C ALA A 26 6.03 11.31 -18.42
N PRO A 27 5.31 11.46 -17.30
CA PRO A 27 5.68 10.80 -16.07
C PRO A 27 5.80 9.28 -16.23
N VAL A 28 6.89 8.73 -15.68
CA VAL A 28 7.17 7.29 -15.73
C VAL A 28 6.08 6.53 -14.97
N ALA A 29 5.43 5.58 -15.66
CA ALA A 29 4.45 4.70 -15.06
C ALA A 29 5.13 3.60 -14.22
N PRO A 30 4.51 3.14 -13.12
CA PRO A 30 5.01 1.98 -12.39
C PRO A 30 4.94 0.72 -13.25
N GLN A 31 5.77 -0.26 -12.90
CA GLN A 31 5.75 -1.58 -13.54
C GLN A 31 4.42 -2.29 -13.25
N ALA A 32 3.67 -2.61 -14.31
CA ALA A 32 2.44 -3.38 -14.21
C ALA A 32 2.72 -4.86 -13.96
N PRO A 33 1.90 -5.56 -13.15
CA PRO A 33 2.01 -7.01 -13.01
C PRO A 33 1.64 -7.72 -14.32
N THR A 34 2.24 -8.88 -14.55
CA THR A 34 1.87 -9.73 -15.69
C THR A 34 0.49 -10.37 -15.47
N ARG A 35 -0.20 -10.71 -16.56
CA ARG A 35 -1.48 -11.45 -16.48
C ARG A 35 -1.34 -12.78 -15.74
N ALA A 36 -0.24 -13.49 -15.95
CA ALA A 36 0.06 -14.73 -15.22
C ALA A 36 0.29 -14.47 -13.72
N GLY A 37 0.91 -13.35 -13.36
CA GLY A 37 1.06 -12.93 -11.96
C GLY A 37 -0.28 -12.64 -11.29
N LEU A 38 -1.17 -11.92 -11.99
CA LEU A 38 -2.54 -11.64 -11.51
C LEU A 38 -3.34 -12.94 -11.30
N ALA A 39 -3.27 -13.88 -12.24
CA ALA A 39 -3.93 -15.17 -12.12
C ALA A 39 -3.39 -15.99 -10.94
N ALA A 40 -2.07 -16.13 -10.83
CA ALA A 40 -1.46 -16.90 -9.75
C ALA A 40 -1.69 -16.29 -8.35
N ALA A 41 -1.79 -14.95 -8.26
CA ALA A 41 -2.23 -14.28 -7.04
C ALA A 41 -3.68 -14.60 -6.68
N HIS A 42 -4.57 -14.59 -7.68
CA HIS A 42 -5.97 -14.99 -7.49
C HIS A 42 -6.09 -16.46 -7.05
N ASP A 43 -5.30 -17.36 -7.64
CA ASP A 43 -5.25 -18.78 -7.23
C ASP A 43 -4.80 -18.91 -5.76
N ALA A 44 -3.80 -18.13 -5.33
CA ALA A 44 -3.37 -18.11 -3.93
C ALA A 44 -4.47 -17.57 -2.99
N ALA A 45 -5.24 -16.56 -3.43
CA ALA A 45 -6.33 -15.99 -2.65
C ALA A 45 -7.55 -16.93 -2.56
N THR A 46 -7.77 -17.78 -3.56
CA THR A 46 -8.88 -18.76 -3.62
C THR A 46 -8.52 -20.14 -3.09
N ALA A 47 -7.26 -20.36 -2.69
CA ALA A 47 -6.81 -21.61 -2.11
C ALA A 47 -7.64 -21.99 -0.85
N PRO A 48 -7.95 -23.28 -0.62
CA PRO A 48 -8.80 -23.70 0.50
C PRO A 48 -8.35 -23.18 1.87
N ALA A 49 -7.05 -23.24 2.16
CA ALA A 49 -6.49 -22.73 3.42
C ALA A 49 -6.68 -21.21 3.61
N THR A 50 -6.69 -20.45 2.51
CA THR A 50 -6.99 -19.01 2.53
C THR A 50 -8.46 -18.77 2.85
N LEU A 51 -9.38 -19.54 2.22
CA LEU A 51 -10.81 -19.45 2.48
C LEU A 51 -11.16 -19.83 3.93
N ASP A 52 -10.51 -20.85 4.49
CA ASP A 52 -10.65 -21.22 5.90
C ASP A 52 -10.19 -20.09 6.83
N THR A 53 -9.11 -19.41 6.45
CA THR A 53 -8.58 -18.26 7.20
C THR A 53 -9.55 -17.08 7.13
N LEU A 54 -10.13 -16.81 5.96
CA LEU A 54 -11.18 -15.79 5.79
C LEU A 54 -12.41 -16.08 6.64
N ALA A 55 -12.84 -17.35 6.73
CA ALA A 55 -13.97 -17.73 7.57
C ALA A 55 -13.71 -17.38 9.05
N ARG A 56 -12.51 -17.66 9.56
CA ARG A 56 -12.11 -17.28 10.92
C ARG A 56 -11.98 -15.77 11.09
N PHE A 57 -11.41 -15.07 10.10
CA PHE A 57 -11.27 -13.62 10.09
C PHE A 57 -12.64 -12.93 10.23
N PHE A 58 -13.60 -13.29 9.37
CA PHE A 58 -14.94 -12.71 9.41
C PHE A 58 -15.73 -13.09 10.68
N ALA A 59 -15.47 -14.25 11.27
CA ALA A 59 -16.05 -14.63 12.55
C ALA A 59 -15.51 -13.80 13.74
N ALA A 60 -14.24 -13.37 13.67
CA ALA A 60 -13.58 -12.60 14.72
C ALA A 60 -13.82 -11.07 14.61
N GLU A 61 -14.08 -10.56 13.40
CA GLU A 61 -14.23 -9.12 13.14
C GLU A 61 -15.38 -8.47 13.96
N PRO A 62 -15.14 -7.33 14.64
CA PRO A 62 -16.13 -6.64 15.48
C PRO A 62 -17.31 -6.09 14.67
N GLY A 63 -18.34 -6.91 14.49
CA GLY A 63 -19.49 -6.57 13.64
C GLY A 63 -20.31 -7.80 13.28
N ALA A 64 -19.68 -8.98 13.24
CA ALA A 64 -20.33 -10.28 13.07
C ALA A 64 -21.52 -10.50 14.04
N ALA A 65 -21.45 -9.91 15.24
CA ALA A 65 -22.50 -9.96 16.25
C ALA A 65 -23.44 -8.74 16.29
N ARG A 66 -23.10 -7.61 15.63
CA ARG A 66 -23.87 -6.35 15.71
C ARG A 66 -24.60 -5.97 14.42
N GLU A 67 -24.06 -6.29 13.24
CA GLU A 67 -24.66 -5.97 11.93
C GLU A 67 -25.64 -7.03 11.44
N SER A 68 -25.69 -8.20 12.08
CA SER A 68 -26.78 -9.16 11.82
C SER A 68 -28.15 -8.63 12.25
N GLY A 69 -28.25 -7.45 12.89
CA GLY A 69 -29.50 -6.91 13.44
C GLY A 69 -30.14 -7.81 14.50
N ALA A 70 -29.54 -8.97 14.76
CA ALA A 70 -29.86 -9.88 15.82
C ALA A 70 -29.13 -9.39 17.06
N ALA A 71 -29.64 -8.29 17.64
CA ALA A 71 -29.71 -8.24 19.09
C ALA A 71 -30.42 -9.51 19.53
N ARG A 72 -29.68 -10.60 19.77
CA ARG A 72 -30.13 -11.93 20.20
C ARG A 72 -31.64 -12.12 20.03
N ARG A 73 -32.15 -12.06 18.79
CA ARG A 73 -33.52 -12.51 18.55
C ARG A 73 -33.43 -14.01 18.70
N PRO A 74 -34.15 -14.63 19.64
CA PRO A 74 -34.29 -16.08 19.62
C PRO A 74 -34.90 -16.42 18.25
N GLY A 75 -34.13 -17.07 17.36
CA GLY A 75 -34.61 -17.53 16.06
C GLY A 75 -34.13 -16.80 14.79
N GLY A 76 -33.18 -15.86 14.86
CA GLY A 76 -32.53 -15.35 13.63
C GLY A 76 -31.53 -16.36 13.06
N ALA A 77 -31.77 -16.88 11.84
CA ALA A 77 -30.85 -17.82 11.20
C ALA A 77 -29.49 -17.15 10.94
N ALA A 78 -28.40 -17.80 11.32
CA ALA A 78 -27.06 -17.37 10.93
C ALA A 78 -26.99 -17.30 9.39
N PRO A 79 -26.40 -16.24 8.80
CA PRO A 79 -26.22 -16.17 7.36
C PRO A 79 -25.47 -17.42 6.89
N LYS A 80 -26.09 -18.15 5.96
CA LYS A 80 -25.58 -19.41 5.42
C LYS A 80 -24.69 -19.10 4.23
N GLY A 81 -23.41 -19.42 4.32
CA GLY A 81 -22.47 -19.33 3.20
C GLY A 81 -21.03 -19.23 3.65
N ALA A 82 -20.12 -19.88 2.92
CA ALA A 82 -18.69 -19.69 3.10
C ALA A 82 -18.26 -18.36 2.45
N PRO A 83 -17.28 -17.64 3.02
CA PRO A 83 -16.69 -16.49 2.34
C PRO A 83 -16.07 -16.92 1.01
N HIS A 84 -16.09 -16.01 0.04
CA HIS A 84 -15.53 -16.25 -1.29
C HIS A 84 -14.77 -15.03 -1.80
N ILE A 85 -13.91 -15.25 -2.80
CA ILE A 85 -13.23 -14.17 -3.53
C ILE A 85 -14.13 -13.70 -4.67
N GLU A 86 -14.25 -12.38 -4.83
CA GLU A 86 -15.01 -11.74 -5.91
C GLU A 86 -14.05 -11.01 -6.86
N GLY A 87 -14.20 -11.27 -8.17
CA GLY A 87 -13.45 -10.58 -9.22
C GLY A 87 -11.98 -10.99 -9.33
N ALA A 88 -11.24 -10.28 -10.17
CA ALA A 88 -9.82 -10.49 -10.38
C ALA A 88 -8.98 -9.78 -9.32
N ALA A 89 -7.77 -10.29 -9.07
CA ALA A 89 -6.77 -9.56 -8.29
C ALA A 89 -6.42 -8.23 -8.98
N VAL A 90 -6.19 -7.18 -8.19
CA VAL A 90 -5.79 -5.86 -8.67
C VAL A 90 -4.38 -5.50 -8.17
N PRO A 91 -3.58 -4.75 -8.94
CA PRO A 91 -2.32 -4.22 -8.44
C PRO A 91 -2.55 -3.16 -7.37
N VAL A 92 -1.74 -3.22 -6.33
CA VAL A 92 -1.66 -2.17 -5.31
C VAL A 92 -0.28 -1.53 -5.37
N TYR A 93 -0.28 -0.26 -5.75
CA TYR A 93 0.92 0.55 -5.79
C TYR A 93 1.03 1.38 -4.51
N VAL A 94 2.24 1.50 -3.98
CA VAL A 94 2.54 2.32 -2.81
C VAL A 94 3.56 3.39 -3.17
N LEU A 95 3.51 4.54 -2.48
CA LEU A 95 4.46 5.64 -2.65
C LEU A 95 5.90 5.12 -2.75
N SER A 96 6.56 5.44 -3.85
CA SER A 96 7.91 4.95 -4.16
C SER A 96 8.95 5.68 -3.31
N PRO A 97 9.78 4.97 -2.52
CA PRO A 97 10.89 5.59 -1.79
C PRO A 97 11.86 6.33 -2.71
N ASP A 98 12.05 5.85 -3.95
CA ASP A 98 12.95 6.51 -4.91
C ASP A 98 12.37 7.82 -5.45
N PHE A 99 11.05 7.91 -5.60
CA PHE A 99 10.38 9.16 -5.89
C PHE A 99 10.50 10.15 -4.73
N VAL A 100 10.35 9.67 -3.50
CA VAL A 100 10.57 10.48 -2.28
C VAL A 100 12.02 10.97 -2.16
N ARG A 101 13.01 10.17 -2.61
CA ARG A 101 14.42 10.59 -2.67
C ARG A 101 14.71 11.59 -3.79
N GLY A 102 13.77 11.81 -4.72
CA GLY A 102 13.98 12.64 -5.89
C GLY A 102 14.88 12.00 -6.95
N ARG A 103 14.94 10.66 -7.03
CA ARG A 103 15.65 10.00 -8.15
C ARG A 103 15.01 10.38 -9.48
N ALA A 104 15.83 10.78 -10.44
CA ALA A 104 15.37 11.06 -11.80
C ALA A 104 14.70 9.81 -12.41
N GLY A 105 13.56 10.01 -13.06
CA GLY A 105 12.80 8.93 -13.70
C GLY A 105 12.10 7.96 -12.72
N ALA A 106 12.13 8.20 -11.41
CA ALA A 106 11.41 7.34 -10.48
C ALA A 106 9.88 7.52 -10.62
N PRO A 107 9.10 6.44 -10.81
CA PRO A 107 7.65 6.53 -10.82
C PRO A 107 7.14 6.92 -9.42
N VAL A 108 5.99 7.62 -9.36
CA VAL A 108 5.40 8.09 -8.08
C VAL A 108 5.17 6.94 -7.10
N ALA A 109 4.86 5.76 -7.62
CA ALA A 109 4.54 4.58 -6.86
C ALA A 109 5.25 3.35 -7.42
N ARG A 110 5.33 2.28 -6.62
CA ARG A 110 5.85 0.97 -7.01
C ARG A 110 4.86 -0.11 -6.61
N LEU A 111 4.84 -1.21 -7.34
CA LEU A 111 3.99 -2.35 -6.98
C LEU A 111 4.45 -2.90 -5.63
N GLU A 112 3.52 -3.07 -4.69
CA GLU A 112 3.80 -3.68 -3.38
C GLU A 112 3.20 -5.09 -3.30
N PHE A 113 1.91 -5.21 -3.61
CA PHE A 113 1.18 -6.47 -3.56
C PHE A 113 0.04 -6.48 -4.57
N LEU A 114 -0.56 -7.66 -4.75
CA LEU A 114 -1.82 -7.83 -5.45
C LEU A 114 -2.93 -8.09 -4.44
N ALA A 115 -4.06 -7.38 -4.56
CA ALA A 115 -5.20 -7.49 -3.66
C ALA A 115 -6.38 -8.19 -4.33
N SER A 116 -7.05 -9.08 -3.60
CA SER A 116 -8.31 -9.71 -4.03
C SER A 116 -9.41 -9.37 -3.03
N LYS A 117 -10.60 -9.05 -3.51
CA LYS A 117 -11.76 -8.78 -2.65
C LYS A 117 -12.35 -10.10 -2.17
N ALA A 118 -12.51 -10.23 -0.87
CA ALA A 118 -13.27 -11.31 -0.24
C ALA A 118 -14.61 -10.76 0.27
N VAL A 119 -15.66 -11.58 0.18
CA VAL A 119 -17.01 -11.23 0.62
C VAL A 119 -17.54 -12.33 1.55
N ALA A 120 -17.97 -11.93 2.75
CA ALA A 120 -18.63 -12.80 3.70
C ALA A 120 -20.11 -13.02 3.34
N ALA A 121 -20.74 -14.04 3.94
CA ALA A 121 -22.17 -14.32 3.71
C ALA A 121 -23.11 -13.19 4.18
N ASP A 122 -22.64 -12.31 5.07
CA ASP A 122 -23.37 -11.13 5.54
C ASP A 122 -23.05 -9.84 4.75
N GLY A 123 -22.25 -9.95 3.68
CA GLY A 123 -21.89 -8.83 2.81
C GLY A 123 -20.70 -8.01 3.27
N ARG A 124 -20.13 -8.28 4.46
CA ARG A 124 -18.87 -7.65 4.87
C ARG A 124 -17.75 -8.01 3.90
N THR A 125 -16.86 -7.06 3.68
CA THR A 125 -15.74 -7.21 2.74
C THR A 125 -14.40 -7.28 3.47
N ALA A 126 -13.46 -7.97 2.86
CA ALA A 126 -12.07 -7.98 3.25
C ALA A 126 -11.17 -7.95 2.00
N SER A 127 -9.95 -7.49 2.18
CA SER A 127 -8.92 -7.44 1.17
C SER A 127 -7.84 -8.48 1.49
N VAL A 128 -7.61 -9.40 0.57
CA VAL A 128 -6.59 -10.46 0.68
C VAL A 128 -5.37 -10.03 -0.12
N TRP A 129 -4.26 -9.80 0.57
CA TRP A 129 -3.04 -9.31 -0.06
C TRP A 129 -2.08 -10.45 -0.34
N THR A 130 -1.55 -10.47 -1.56
CA THR A 130 -0.63 -11.50 -2.05
C THR A 130 0.63 -10.88 -2.62
N VAL A 131 1.77 -11.51 -2.34
CA VAL A 131 3.07 -11.12 -2.89
C VAL A 131 3.77 -12.32 -3.50
N ARG A 132 4.66 -12.07 -4.46
CA ARG A 132 5.53 -13.09 -5.00
C ARG A 132 6.72 -13.33 -4.06
N ARG A 133 6.88 -14.56 -3.58
CA ARG A 133 8.02 -15.05 -2.80
C ARG A 133 8.73 -16.15 -3.59
N GLY A 134 9.87 -15.82 -4.18
CA GLY A 134 10.55 -16.70 -5.13
C GLY A 134 9.66 -17.02 -6.34
N ALA A 135 9.41 -18.30 -6.58
CA ALA A 135 8.54 -18.75 -7.67
C ALA A 135 7.03 -18.73 -7.32
N ALA A 136 6.66 -18.61 -6.04
CA ALA A 136 5.29 -18.78 -5.59
C ALA A 136 4.62 -17.45 -5.19
N TRP A 137 3.30 -17.38 -5.36
CA TRP A 137 2.47 -16.33 -4.75
C TRP A 137 1.99 -16.78 -3.37
N LYS A 138 2.02 -15.86 -2.41
CA LYS A 138 1.65 -16.13 -1.02
C LYS A 138 0.76 -15.02 -0.49
N VAL A 139 -0.29 -15.40 0.22
CA VAL A 139 -1.08 -14.48 1.05
C VAL A 139 -0.21 -14.00 2.20
N VAL A 140 -0.19 -12.69 2.42
CA VAL A 140 0.61 -12.06 3.48
C VAL A 140 -0.20 -11.20 4.44
N ASN A 141 -1.41 -10.83 4.06
CA ASN A 141 -2.30 -10.05 4.92
C ASN A 141 -3.77 -10.27 4.53
N ILE A 142 -4.65 -10.10 5.51
CA ILE A 142 -6.10 -9.95 5.32
C ILE A 142 -6.52 -8.72 6.15
N ALA A 143 -7.12 -7.73 5.50
CA ALA A 143 -7.63 -6.52 6.15
C ALA A 143 -9.12 -6.36 5.88
N GLY A 144 -9.87 -5.75 6.81
CA GLY A 144 -11.27 -5.41 6.57
C GLY A 144 -11.41 -4.34 5.49
N GLY A 145 -12.53 -4.37 4.76
CA GLY A 145 -12.81 -3.44 3.67
C GLY A 145 -12.34 -3.94 2.29
N ASP A 146 -12.50 -3.09 1.27
CA ASP A 146 -12.20 -3.44 -0.13
C ASP A 146 -11.56 -2.28 -0.93
N ASP A 147 -10.98 -1.31 -0.22
CA ASP A 147 -10.46 -0.05 -0.75
C ASP A 147 -9.58 -0.23 -1.99
N GLU A 148 -8.68 -1.22 -1.98
CA GLU A 148 -7.79 -1.52 -3.10
C GLU A 148 -8.58 -1.79 -4.39
N THR A 149 -9.55 -2.70 -4.30
CA THR A 149 -10.38 -3.09 -5.46
C THR A 149 -11.39 -2.02 -5.83
N ARG A 150 -11.95 -1.34 -4.83
CA ARG A 150 -12.92 -0.25 -5.00
C ARG A 150 -12.28 0.93 -5.73
N TYR A 151 -11.10 1.38 -5.32
CA TYR A 151 -10.38 2.46 -5.98
C TYR A 151 -9.82 2.05 -7.33
N ALA A 152 -9.26 0.84 -7.47
CA ALA A 152 -8.77 0.34 -8.76
C ALA A 152 -9.88 0.27 -9.82
N LYS A 153 -11.13 -0.05 -9.43
CA LYS A 153 -12.29 -0.07 -10.32
C LYS A 153 -12.89 1.32 -10.58
N ALA A 154 -12.88 2.19 -9.58
CA ALA A 154 -13.52 3.51 -9.67
C ALA A 154 -12.78 4.47 -10.59
N VAL A 155 -11.46 4.28 -10.77
CA VAL A 155 -10.69 5.12 -11.67
C VAL A 155 -10.50 4.41 -13.00
N GLY A 156 -10.78 5.10 -14.11
CA GLY A 156 -10.44 4.62 -15.45
C GLY A 156 -8.93 4.66 -15.69
N ALA A 157 -8.47 5.37 -16.72
CA ALA A 157 -7.04 5.49 -17.00
C ALA A 157 -6.27 6.30 -15.92
N GLY A 158 -5.37 5.66 -15.18
CA GLY A 158 -4.52 6.32 -14.19
C GLY A 158 -3.83 5.31 -13.28
N THR A 159 -2.84 5.77 -12.51
CA THR A 159 -2.18 4.93 -11.50
C THR A 159 -2.76 5.23 -10.13
N VAL A 160 -3.57 4.32 -9.57
CA VAL A 160 -3.97 4.39 -8.15
C VAL A 160 -2.78 4.03 -7.29
N PHE A 161 -2.54 4.78 -6.21
CA PHE A 161 -1.53 4.40 -5.24
C PHE A 161 -1.88 4.86 -3.83
N HIS A 162 -1.32 4.15 -2.85
CA HIS A 162 -1.47 4.43 -1.43
C HIS A 162 -0.21 5.12 -0.87
N GLU A 163 -0.43 6.06 0.03
CA GLU A 163 0.59 6.64 0.89
C GLU A 163 0.36 6.13 2.33
N PRO A 164 1.07 5.06 2.74
CA PRO A 164 0.80 4.38 4.00
C PRO A 164 0.93 5.28 5.24
N GLN A 165 1.81 6.26 5.20
CA GLN A 165 2.18 7.09 6.36
C GLN A 165 1.02 7.94 6.88
N ILE A 166 0.06 8.27 6.03
CA ILE A 166 -1.11 9.09 6.38
C ILE A 166 -2.43 8.42 6.01
N ASP A 167 -2.36 7.16 5.57
CA ASP A 167 -3.47 6.36 5.06
C ASP A 167 -4.26 7.08 3.94
N ALA A 168 -3.54 7.56 2.92
CA ALA A 168 -4.13 8.35 1.84
C ALA A 168 -4.04 7.62 0.49
N TRP A 169 -5.17 7.59 -0.22
CA TRP A 169 -5.31 7.04 -1.56
C TRP A 169 -5.38 8.15 -2.62
N TYR A 170 -4.61 7.97 -3.68
CA TYR A 170 -4.50 8.91 -4.79
C TYR A 170 -4.67 8.21 -6.14
N VAL A 171 -4.98 8.98 -7.18
CA VAL A 171 -4.77 8.58 -8.57
C VAL A 171 -3.85 9.59 -9.27
N GLN A 172 -2.82 9.08 -9.94
CA GLN A 172 -2.00 9.86 -10.85
C GLN A 172 -2.61 9.82 -12.26
N ARG A 173 -2.83 11.00 -12.85
CA ARG A 173 -3.21 11.18 -14.25
C ARG A 173 -2.26 12.17 -14.90
N GLY A 174 -1.29 11.66 -15.66
CA GLY A 174 -0.17 12.47 -16.16
C GLY A 174 0.54 13.17 -15.00
N GLU A 175 0.61 14.50 -15.07
CA GLU A 175 1.25 15.34 -14.04
C GLU A 175 0.31 15.76 -12.90
N ARG A 176 -0.89 15.20 -12.82
CA ARG A 176 -1.86 15.49 -11.75
C ARG A 176 -1.93 14.35 -10.75
N ILE A 177 -2.01 14.72 -9.46
CA ILE A 177 -2.29 13.84 -8.34
C ILE A 177 -3.64 14.23 -7.76
N GLU A 178 -4.63 13.35 -7.90
CA GLU A 178 -6.00 13.57 -7.47
C GLU A 178 -6.30 12.73 -6.22
N PRO A 179 -6.99 13.29 -5.21
CA PRO A 179 -7.28 12.57 -3.98
C PRO A 179 -8.50 11.65 -4.13
N LEU A 180 -8.43 10.44 -3.58
CA LEU A 180 -9.54 9.46 -3.61
C LEU A 180 -10.28 9.35 -2.27
N ASP A 181 -9.66 9.75 -1.17
CA ASP A 181 -10.24 9.70 0.17
C ASP A 181 -10.08 11.01 0.96
N ALA A 182 -10.52 11.00 2.22
CA ALA A 182 -10.46 12.17 3.10
C ALA A 182 -9.03 12.55 3.50
N HIS A 183 -8.15 11.57 3.68
CA HIS A 183 -6.75 11.76 4.07
C HIS A 183 -5.96 12.42 2.94
N ALA A 184 -6.16 11.95 1.71
CA ALA A 184 -5.64 12.53 0.49
C ALA A 184 -6.15 13.96 0.29
N ARG A 185 -7.46 14.19 0.45
CA ARG A 185 -8.02 15.56 0.35
C ARG A 185 -7.43 16.50 1.39
N LYS A 186 -7.19 16.03 2.62
CA LYS A 186 -6.51 16.80 3.67
C LYS A 186 -5.06 17.12 3.28
N ALA A 187 -4.36 16.20 2.62
CA ALA A 187 -2.95 16.34 2.27
C ALA A 187 -2.69 17.21 1.03
N VAL A 188 -3.54 17.17 0.00
CA VAL A 188 -3.30 17.87 -1.28
C VAL A 188 -4.43 18.82 -1.71
N GLY A 189 -5.46 18.98 -0.88
CA GLY A 189 -6.66 19.76 -1.20
C GLY A 189 -7.65 18.99 -2.08
N THR A 190 -8.90 19.48 -2.15
CA THR A 190 -9.99 18.82 -2.88
C THR A 190 -9.79 18.74 -4.39
N ARG A 191 -9.02 19.68 -4.96
CA ARG A 191 -8.68 19.73 -6.40
C ARG A 191 -7.41 18.96 -6.77
N GLY A 192 -6.79 18.30 -5.79
CA GLY A 192 -5.49 17.67 -5.99
C GLY A 192 -4.35 18.66 -6.23
N THR A 193 -3.20 18.13 -6.62
CA THR A 193 -1.97 18.91 -6.82
C THR A 193 -1.22 18.45 -8.07
N THR A 194 -0.12 19.12 -8.43
CA THR A 194 0.79 18.66 -9.48
C THR A 194 1.72 17.58 -8.95
N LEU A 195 2.24 16.72 -9.83
CA LEU A 195 3.22 15.68 -9.49
C LEU A 195 4.47 16.28 -8.85
N ALA A 196 4.93 17.45 -9.34
CA ALA A 196 6.09 18.15 -8.79
C ALA A 196 5.83 18.64 -7.35
N ALA A 197 4.69 19.30 -7.09
CA ALA A 197 4.34 19.74 -5.75
C ALA A 197 4.07 18.57 -4.79
N TYR A 198 3.50 17.47 -5.31
CA TYR A 198 3.37 16.23 -4.54
C TYR A 198 4.74 15.66 -4.15
N ARG A 199 5.71 15.64 -5.09
CA ARG A 199 7.10 15.21 -4.84
C ARG A 199 7.76 16.06 -3.76
N GLU A 200 7.66 17.37 -3.85
CA GLU A 200 8.21 18.29 -2.85
C GLU A 200 7.64 17.98 -1.45
N ARG A 201 6.32 17.80 -1.37
CA ARG A 201 5.65 17.49 -0.10
C ARG A 201 6.15 16.19 0.51
N VAL A 202 6.17 15.08 -0.25
CA VAL A 202 6.61 13.78 0.29
C VAL A 202 8.10 13.75 0.60
N THR A 203 8.93 14.45 -0.19
CA THR A 203 10.37 14.59 0.05
C THR A 203 10.59 15.32 1.38
N LYS A 204 9.88 16.43 1.61
CA LYS A 204 9.93 17.17 2.87
C LYS A 204 9.42 16.35 4.06
N ALA A 205 8.39 15.53 3.86
CA ALA A 205 7.78 14.76 4.94
C ALA A 205 8.61 13.52 5.34
N TYR A 206 9.25 12.86 4.37
CA TYR A 206 9.80 11.51 4.53
C TYR A 206 11.23 11.33 4.04
N GLY A 207 11.78 12.27 3.27
CA GLY A 207 13.09 12.09 2.61
C GLY A 207 14.24 11.85 3.58
N ASP A 208 14.14 12.38 4.80
CA ASP A 208 15.09 12.22 5.88
C ASP A 208 14.88 10.93 6.72
N LYS A 209 13.83 10.15 6.44
CA LYS A 209 13.42 8.95 7.21
C LYS A 209 13.55 7.64 6.43
N LEU A 210 14.07 7.70 5.20
CA LEU A 210 14.21 6.50 4.36
C LEU A 210 15.44 5.67 4.76
N PRO A 211 15.47 4.36 4.41
CA PRO A 211 16.67 3.54 4.59
C PRO A 211 17.92 4.21 4.00
N GLY A 212 19.00 4.22 4.77
CA GLY A 212 20.27 4.90 4.48
C GLY A 212 20.36 6.37 4.92
N SER A 213 19.27 6.97 5.40
CA SER A 213 19.23 8.35 5.92
C SER A 213 19.99 8.50 7.25
N ALA A 214 20.21 9.74 7.69
CA ALA A 214 20.76 10.01 9.01
C ALA A 214 19.83 9.50 10.13
N TYR A 215 18.52 9.61 9.96
CA TYR A 215 17.52 9.06 10.87
C TYR A 215 17.66 7.53 11.02
N ASP A 216 17.75 6.83 9.89
CA ASP A 216 17.93 5.37 9.84
C ASP A 216 19.24 4.93 10.51
N LYS A 217 20.36 5.63 10.21
CA LYS A 217 21.68 5.35 10.81
C LYS A 217 21.71 5.53 12.33
N ARG A 218 20.84 6.37 12.89
CA ARG A 218 20.71 6.54 14.35
C ARG A 218 19.84 5.46 15.01
N GLY A 219 19.22 4.55 14.24
CA GLY A 219 18.35 3.52 14.79
C GLY A 219 17.05 4.07 15.38
N GLU A 220 16.62 5.26 14.97
CA GLU A 220 15.38 5.90 15.45
C GLU A 220 14.11 5.28 14.83
N ALA A 221 14.28 4.40 13.84
CA ALA A 221 13.17 3.62 13.28
C ALA A 221 12.51 2.78 14.40
N GLY A 222 11.22 3.01 14.65
CA GLY A 222 10.46 2.31 15.69
C GLY A 222 10.51 2.93 17.09
N GLY A 223 11.19 4.08 17.29
CA GLY A 223 11.17 4.81 18.57
C GLY A 223 12.20 4.34 19.61
N TYR A 224 13.21 3.56 19.21
CA TYR A 224 14.26 3.03 20.10
C TYR A 224 15.65 3.65 19.89
N GLY A 225 15.72 4.84 19.30
CA GLY A 225 16.98 5.53 19.06
C GLY A 225 17.71 5.95 20.35
N PRO A 226 19.03 6.25 20.29
CA PRO A 226 19.81 6.70 21.43
C PRO A 226 19.26 8.04 21.94
N GLY A 227 18.47 7.97 23.01
CA GLY A 227 17.65 9.07 23.52
C GLY A 227 16.30 8.60 24.08
N SER A 228 15.84 7.41 23.68
CA SER A 228 14.71 6.71 24.30
C SER A 228 15.15 6.12 25.64
N ALA A 229 15.33 6.99 26.64
CA ALA A 229 15.49 6.53 28.02
C ALA A 229 14.23 5.73 28.42
N ALA A 230 14.42 4.48 28.82
CA ALA A 230 13.37 3.69 29.44
C ALA A 230 12.76 4.50 30.61
N PRO A 231 11.43 4.52 30.78
CA PRO A 231 10.81 5.11 31.97
C PRO A 231 11.44 4.47 33.20
N LYS A 232 12.01 5.30 34.09
CA LYS A 232 12.71 4.84 35.31
C LYS A 232 11.80 4.14 36.33
N ASP A 233 10.50 4.06 36.04
CA ASP A 233 9.47 3.46 36.89
C ASP A 233 8.68 2.35 36.20
N ALA A 234 9.20 1.74 35.13
CA ALA A 234 8.57 0.53 34.57
C ALA A 234 8.78 -0.65 35.54
N PRO A 235 7.72 -1.33 36.04
CA PRO A 235 7.87 -2.57 36.78
C PRO A 235 8.63 -3.58 35.92
N ALA A 236 9.63 -4.25 36.51
CA ALA A 236 10.40 -5.29 35.84
C ALA A 236 9.47 -6.31 35.16
N PRO A 237 9.73 -6.73 33.91
CA PRO A 237 8.93 -7.76 33.27
C PRO A 237 9.04 -9.05 34.09
N ALA A 238 7.89 -9.53 34.54
CA ALA A 238 7.77 -10.84 35.15
C ALA A 238 8.31 -11.91 34.18
N ALA A 239 9.10 -12.85 34.72
CA ALA A 239 9.64 -13.98 33.99
C ALA A 239 8.54 -14.72 33.20
N PRO A 240 8.81 -15.21 31.98
CA PRO A 240 7.82 -15.90 31.18
C PRO A 240 7.36 -17.18 31.89
N GLY A 241 6.12 -17.16 32.38
CA GLY A 241 5.39 -18.34 32.76
C GLY A 241 5.09 -19.17 31.51
N LYS A 242 5.68 -20.37 31.47
CA LYS A 242 5.34 -21.54 30.63
C LYS A 242 4.43 -21.27 29.43
N GLU A 243 5.06 -21.15 28.27
CA GLU A 243 4.41 -21.40 26.99
C GLU A 243 3.76 -22.79 26.99
N ALA A 244 2.46 -22.84 26.67
CA ALA A 244 1.83 -24.05 26.20
C ALA A 244 2.33 -24.31 24.77
N ALA A 245 3.41 -25.08 24.67
CA ALA A 245 3.88 -25.68 23.43
C ALA A 245 2.76 -26.55 22.84
N VAL A 246 2.46 -26.33 21.56
CA VAL A 246 1.62 -27.25 20.78
C VAL A 246 2.49 -28.50 20.53
N ALA A 247 1.95 -29.65 20.91
CA ALA A 247 2.64 -30.92 20.96
C ALA A 247 3.19 -31.36 19.58
N GLU A 248 4.49 -31.64 19.55
CA GLU A 248 5.12 -32.57 18.62
C GLU A 248 5.57 -33.79 19.46
N ALA A 249 5.14 -34.99 19.06
CA ALA A 249 5.47 -36.24 19.75
C ALA A 249 6.58 -37.01 18.98
N PRO A 250 7.36 -37.87 19.66
CA PRO A 250 8.83 -37.83 19.54
C PRO A 250 9.46 -39.05 18.84
N GLY A 251 10.72 -38.87 18.47
CA GLY A 251 11.72 -39.89 18.15
C GLY A 251 12.81 -39.24 17.32
N GLY A 252 14.08 -39.17 17.69
CA GLY A 252 14.90 -39.89 18.64
C GLY A 252 16.32 -39.85 18.05
N ASP A 253 17.30 -39.59 18.90
CA ASP A 253 18.75 -39.61 18.65
C ASP A 253 19.45 -38.27 18.35
N SER A 254 20.32 -37.94 19.30
CA SER A 254 21.31 -36.86 19.33
C SER A 254 22.67 -37.47 19.01
N ILE A 255 23.57 -36.77 18.30
CA ILE A 255 24.95 -36.33 18.70
C ILE A 255 25.46 -35.28 17.62
N PRO A 256 26.66 -34.65 17.71
CA PRO A 256 26.83 -33.21 17.95
C PRO A 256 27.45 -32.40 16.78
N VAL A 257 27.57 -31.09 17.05
CA VAL A 257 28.21 -29.97 16.32
C VAL A 257 29.44 -30.31 15.43
N THR A 258 29.43 -29.82 14.17
CA THR A 258 30.59 -29.14 13.55
C THR A 258 30.14 -28.09 12.52
N ALA A 259 30.94 -27.03 12.43
CA ALA A 259 30.67 -25.75 11.81
C ALA A 259 30.93 -25.67 10.28
N ALA A 260 30.51 -24.51 9.73
CA ALA A 260 30.80 -23.91 8.41
C ALA A 260 30.01 -24.48 7.21
N SER A 261 29.32 -23.68 6.38
CA SER A 261 29.78 -22.44 5.75
C SER A 261 28.61 -21.56 5.27
N ALA A 262 28.89 -20.26 5.15
CA ALA A 262 28.08 -19.14 4.69
C ALA A 262 27.25 -19.36 3.43
N VAL A 263 26.06 -18.71 3.36
CA VAL A 263 25.67 -17.73 2.32
C VAL A 263 24.61 -16.79 2.89
N ALA A 264 24.73 -15.52 2.51
CA ALA A 264 23.96 -14.34 2.90
C ALA A 264 22.43 -14.43 2.72
N GLY A 265 21.72 -13.67 3.56
CA GLY A 265 20.31 -13.35 3.35
C GLY A 265 19.77 -12.46 4.46
N ALA A 266 19.80 -11.15 4.24
CA ALA A 266 19.25 -10.15 5.13
C ALA A 266 17.78 -10.44 5.47
N ALA A 267 17.49 -10.70 6.75
CA ALA A 267 16.13 -10.74 7.29
C ALA A 267 15.94 -9.54 8.21
N ALA A 268 15.60 -8.39 7.62
CA ALA A 268 14.98 -7.31 8.36
C ALA A 268 13.53 -7.73 8.63
N LEU A 269 13.24 -8.12 9.86
CA LEU A 269 11.87 -8.36 10.34
C LEU A 269 11.15 -7.02 10.39
N LEU A 270 10.16 -6.85 9.51
CA LEU A 270 9.18 -5.77 9.60
C LEU A 270 8.25 -6.06 10.78
N ALA A 271 8.40 -5.27 11.84
CA ALA A 271 7.39 -5.14 12.88
C ALA A 271 6.17 -4.42 12.29
N LEU A 272 5.08 -5.14 12.06
CA LEU A 272 3.76 -4.55 11.82
C LEU A 272 3.15 -4.21 13.18
N GLY A 273 3.37 -2.97 13.60
CA GLY A 273 2.69 -2.36 14.75
C GLY A 273 1.24 -2.02 14.39
N LEU A 274 0.32 -2.56 15.18
CA LEU A 274 -1.11 -2.32 15.16
C LEU A 274 -1.45 -0.83 15.34
N CYS A 275 -2.20 -0.25 14.41
CA CYS A 275 -2.97 0.97 14.66
C CYS A 275 -4.46 0.60 14.76
N GLY A 276 -4.88 0.19 15.97
CA GLY A 276 -6.29 0.12 16.33
C GLY A 276 -6.81 1.54 16.60
N THR A 277 -7.73 2.02 15.78
CA THR A 277 -8.40 3.31 15.99
C THR A 277 -9.46 3.17 17.09
N ALA A 278 -9.14 3.67 18.29
CA ALA A 278 -10.12 3.90 19.34
C ALA A 278 -10.84 5.23 19.08
N ALA A 279 -12.07 5.19 18.57
CA ALA A 279 -12.92 6.38 18.45
C ALA A 279 -14.34 6.09 18.94
N ILE A 280 -14.56 6.10 20.27
CA ILE A 280 -15.89 6.22 20.86
C ILE A 280 -15.88 7.22 22.03
N ARG A 281 -16.46 8.39 21.73
CA ARG A 281 -17.47 9.10 22.54
C ARG A 281 -17.04 9.83 23.81
N ARG A 282 -17.05 11.17 23.73
CA ARG A 282 -17.68 12.04 24.74
C ARG A 282 -18.40 13.22 24.09
N ARG A 283 -19.70 13.03 23.83
CA ARG A 283 -20.71 14.10 23.90
C ARG A 283 -21.77 13.65 24.90
N ARG A 284 -21.78 14.31 26.06
CA ARG A 284 -22.94 14.61 26.92
C ARG A 284 -22.43 15.19 28.24
N SER A 285 -22.40 16.51 28.31
CA SER A 285 -22.56 17.37 29.50
C SER A 285 -22.57 18.80 28.97
N GLY A 286 -23.73 19.47 29.04
CA GLY A 286 -24.02 20.76 28.42
C GLY A 286 -25.16 20.64 27.41
#